data_AF-A0A535G5L1-F1
#
_entry.id   AF-A0A535G5L1-F1
#
_cell.length_a   1.000
_cell.length_b   1.000
_cell.length_c   1.000
_cell.angle_alpha   90.00
_cell.angle_beta   90.00
_cell.angle_gamma   90.00
#
_symmetry.space_group_name_H-M   'P 1'
#
loop_
_entity.id
_entity.type
_entity.pdbx_description
1 polymer ?
#
loop_
_entity_poly.entity_id
_entity_poly.type
_entity_poly.pdbx_seq_one_letter_code
_entity_poly.pdbx_strand_id
1 'polypeptide(L)' 'MKKTSVYLSEDDAARLGRVAAASGRPQSELIREGIRFVIGAPAARRHFRSLAKGHGGGKPYARWKSRELFRKLMGKR' A
#
# COMPACT_ATOMS: atom_id res chain seq x y z
N MET A 1 5.31 24.90 -18.93
CA MET A 1 6.20 24.23 -17.96
C MET A 1 7.05 25.29 -17.27
N LYS A 2 7.21 25.24 -15.95
CA LYS A 2 8.12 26.13 -15.19
C LYS A 2 9.46 25.41 -15.01
N LYS A 3 10.58 26.09 -15.27
CA LYS A 3 11.91 25.52 -15.01
C LYS A 3 12.16 25.48 -13.50
N THR A 4 12.59 24.33 -13.01
CA THR A 4 12.90 24.10 -11.60
C THR A 4 14.20 23.31 -11.52
N SER A 5 15.09 23.72 -10.63
CA SER A 5 16.30 22.98 -10.28
C SER A 5 16.06 22.25 -8.97
N VAL A 6 16.47 20.99 -8.89
CA VAL A 6 16.36 20.15 -7.69
C VAL A 6 17.70 19.51 -7.41
N TYR A 7 18.02 19.33 -6.13
CA TYR A 7 19.20 18.59 -5.71
C TYR A 7 18.86 17.11 -5.63
N LEU A 8 19.75 16.26 -6.16
CA LEU A 8 19.69 14.81 -6.07
C LEU A 8 20.99 14.32 -5.44
N SER A 9 20.95 13.18 -4.78
CA SER A 9 22.19 12.47 -4.44
C SER A 9 22.88 12.02 -5.74
N GLU A 10 24.21 11.86 -5.70
CA GLU A 10 24.98 11.32 -6.82
C GLU A 10 24.42 9.96 -7.28
N ASP A 11 24.07 9.11 -6.31
CA ASP A 11 23.48 7.79 -6.57
C ASP A 11 22.13 7.88 -7.30
N ASP A 12 21.25 8.78 -6.87
CA ASP A 12 19.94 8.97 -7.50
C ASP A 12 20.07 9.58 -8.90
N ALA A 13 20.99 10.54 -9.09
CA ALA A 13 21.28 11.12 -10.38
C ALA A 13 21.81 10.05 -11.36
N ALA A 14 22.74 9.20 -10.91
CA ALA A 14 23.28 8.10 -11.70
C ALA A 14 22.21 7.03 -12.02
N ARG A 15 21.32 6.70 -11.07
CA ARG A 15 20.19 5.79 -11.30
C ARG A 15 19.20 6.37 -12.31
N LEU A 16 18.83 7.64 -12.17
CA LEU A 16 17.94 8.33 -13.09
C LEU A 16 18.52 8.38 -14.51
N GLY A 17 19.83 8.64 -14.64
CA GLY A 17 20.55 8.60 -15.91
C GLY A 17 20.46 7.23 -16.58
N ARG A 18 20.70 6.14 -15.83
CA ARG A 18 20.58 4.77 -16.35
C ARG A 18 19.16 4.46 -16.83
N VAL A 19 18.13 4.84 -16.06
CA VAL A 19 16.74 4.62 -16.45
C VAL A 19 16.36 5.42 -17.69
N ALA A 20 16.78 6.68 -17.78
CA ALA A 20 16.56 7.53 -18.95
C ALA A 20 17.19 6.92 -20.21
N ALA A 21 18.45 6.47 -20.13
CA ALA A 21 19.14 5.82 -21.23
C ALA A 21 18.45 4.52 -21.67
N ALA A 22 18.07 3.67 -20.71
CA ALA A 22 17.42 2.39 -21.01
C ALA A 22 16.01 2.55 -21.59
N SER A 23 15.28 3.60 -21.18
CA SER A 23 13.90 3.85 -21.65
C SER A 23 13.82 4.74 -22.88
N GLY A 24 14.91 5.39 -23.29
CA GLY A 24 14.92 6.40 -24.35
C GLY A 24 14.14 7.68 -23.99
N ARG A 25 13.81 7.89 -22.71
CA ARG A 25 12.99 9.01 -22.24
C ARG A 25 13.85 10.08 -21.57
N PRO A 26 13.50 11.37 -21.70
CA PRO A 26 14.24 12.44 -21.04
C PRO A 26 14.04 12.37 -19.52
N GLN A 27 15.11 12.61 -18.75
CA GLN A 27 15.07 12.58 -17.28
C GLN A 27 13.97 13.46 -16.68
N SER A 28 13.72 14.63 -17.28
CA SER A 28 12.68 15.54 -16.81
C SER A 28 11.27 14.93 -16.88
N GLU A 29 11.02 14.02 -17.82
CA GLU A 29 9.73 13.34 -17.95
C GLU A 29 9.56 12.28 -16.85
N LEU A 30 10.62 11.52 -16.59
CA LEU A 30 10.67 10.55 -15.48
C LEU A 30 10.47 11.24 -14.12
N ILE A 31 11.11 12.40 -13.91
CA ILE A 31 10.91 13.21 -12.69
C ILE A 31 9.45 13.65 -12.57
N ARG A 32 8.84 14.17 -13.65
CA ARG A 32 7.42 14.57 -13.62
C ARG A 32 6.49 13.40 -13.35
N GLU A 33 6.78 12.23 -13.90
CA GLU A 33 6.03 11.01 -13.64
C GLU A 33 6.12 10.59 -12.17
N GLY A 34 7.32 10.55 -11.61
CA GLY A 34 7.53 10.26 -10.18
C GLY A 34 6.80 11.26 -9.28
N ILE A 35 6.85 12.56 -9.59
CA ILE A 35 6.12 13.60 -8.85
C ILE A 35 4.61 13.36 -8.92
N ARG A 36 4.05 13.08 -10.12
CA ARG A 36 2.62 12.78 -10.26
C ARG A 36 2.22 11.52 -9.51
N PHE A 37 3.06 10.49 -9.52
CA PHE A 37 2.83 9.27 -8.76
C PHE A 37 2.74 9.57 -7.25
N VAL A 38 3.67 10.38 -6.73
CA VAL A 38 3.67 10.75 -5.30
C VAL A 38 2.49 11.66 -4.93
N ILE A 39 2.18 12.67 -5.74
CA ILE A 39 1.06 13.59 -5.48
C ILE A 39 -0.30 12.89 -5.65
N GLY A 40 -0.41 12.03 -6.66
CA GLY A 40 -1.63 11.28 -6.98
C GLY A 40 -1.82 10.04 -6.11
N ALA A 41 -0.81 9.60 -5.37
CA ALA A 41 -0.96 8.53 -4.40
C ALA A 41 -1.89 9.02 -3.27
N PRO A 42 -3.10 8.44 -3.12
CA PRO A 42 -3.92 8.76 -1.95
C PRO A 42 -3.10 8.44 -0.70
N ALA A 43 -3.01 9.39 0.24
CA ALA A 43 -2.33 9.20 1.53
C ALA A 43 -2.69 7.82 2.05
N ALA A 44 -1.69 6.93 2.15
CA ALA A 44 -1.90 5.48 2.24
C ALA A 44 -3.09 5.18 3.15
N ARG A 45 -4.24 4.80 2.55
CA ARG A 45 -5.46 4.51 3.29
C ARG A 45 -5.10 3.44 4.31
N ARG A 46 -5.09 3.79 5.60
CA ARG A 46 -4.88 2.82 6.68
C ARG A 46 -5.94 1.74 6.53
N HIS A 47 -5.50 0.55 6.13
CA HIS A 47 -6.35 -0.64 6.09
C HIS A 47 -6.55 -1.14 7.52
N PHE A 48 -7.57 -0.61 8.21
CA PHE A 48 -8.04 -1.24 9.43
C PHE A 48 -8.78 -2.53 9.07
N ARG A 49 -8.16 -3.68 9.33
CA ARG A 49 -8.72 -5.00 8.97
C ARG A 49 -9.98 -5.38 9.76
N SER A 50 -10.33 -4.66 10.84
CA SER A 50 -11.33 -5.12 11.82
C SER A 50 -12.50 -4.17 12.12
N LEU A 51 -12.55 -2.93 11.60
CA LEU A 51 -13.42 -1.92 12.21
C LEU A 51 -14.94 -2.03 11.97
N ALA A 52 -15.44 -2.98 11.16
CA ALA A 52 -16.89 -3.09 10.93
C ALA A 52 -17.39 -4.45 10.42
N LYS A 53 -16.61 -5.53 10.50
CA LYS A 53 -17.06 -6.83 9.94
C LYS A 53 -17.97 -7.65 10.87
N GLY A 54 -18.07 -7.29 12.14
CA GLY A 54 -18.98 -7.96 13.07
C GLY A 54 -20.41 -7.43 12.93
N HIS A 55 -21.27 -8.17 12.24
CA HIS A 55 -22.72 -7.98 12.34
C HIS A 55 -23.23 -8.95 13.42
N GLY A 56 -23.47 -8.43 14.63
CA GLY A 56 -24.04 -9.19 15.73
C GLY A 56 -25.41 -8.61 16.09
N GLY A 57 -26.42 -9.46 16.30
CA GLY A 57 -27.79 -9.04 16.62
C GLY A 57 -27.98 -8.47 18.04
N GLY A 58 -26.99 -7.73 18.57
CA GLY A 58 -27.04 -7.07 19.89
C GLY A 58 -27.03 -7.99 21.12
N LYS A 59 -27.04 -9.31 20.93
CA LYS A 59 -26.98 -10.28 22.05
C LYS A 59 -25.55 -10.38 22.61
N PRO A 60 -25.38 -10.43 23.95
CA PRO A 60 -24.08 -10.68 24.55
C PRO A 60 -23.44 -11.95 23.99
N TYR A 61 -22.16 -11.86 23.62
CA TYR A 61 -21.41 -13.02 23.14
C TYR A 61 -21.25 -14.04 24.27
N ALA A 62 -21.83 -15.22 24.10
CA ALA A 62 -21.53 -16.37 24.95
C ALA A 62 -20.18 -16.94 24.54
N ARG A 63 -19.23 -17.00 25.48
CA ARG A 63 -17.88 -17.50 25.22
C ARG A 63 -17.92 -18.99 24.93
N TRP A 64 -17.43 -19.40 23.75
CA TRP A 64 -17.38 -20.82 23.41
C TRP A 64 -16.31 -21.51 24.26
N LYS A 65 -16.61 -22.71 24.78
CA LYS A 65 -15.57 -23.55 25.39
C LYS A 65 -14.67 -24.09 24.27
N SER A 66 -13.35 -24.06 24.45
CA SER A 66 -12.38 -24.39 23.39
C SER A 66 -12.64 -25.75 22.73
N ARG A 67 -13.07 -26.75 23.51
CA ARG A 67 -13.40 -28.11 23.03
C ARG A 67 -14.63 -28.13 22.11
N GLU A 68 -15.60 -27.26 22.35
CA GLU A 68 -16.82 -27.14 21.55
C GLU A 68 -16.55 -26.41 20.23
N LEU A 69 -15.73 -25.34 20.27
CA LEU A 69 -15.26 -24.63 19.08
C LEU A 69 -14.50 -25.56 18.13
N PHE A 70 -13.54 -26.32 18.67
CA PHE A 70 -12.73 -27.26 17.89
C PHE A 70 -13.60 -28.33 17.21
N ARG A 71 -14.51 -28.95 17.97
CA ARG A 71 -15.42 -29.98 17.45
C ARG A 71 -16.33 -29.45 16.34
N LYS A 72 -16.79 -28.20 16.44
CA LYS A 72 -17.65 -27.57 15.44
C LYS A 72 -16.91 -27.23 14.14
N LEU A 73 -15.67 -26.76 14.23
CA LEU A 73 -14.88 -26.35 13.06
C LEU A 73 -14.26 -27.54 12.30
N MET A 74 -13.81 -28.56 13.04
CA MET A 74 -13.04 -29.65 12.44
C MET A 74 -13.91 -30.83 12.00
N GLY A 75 -15.22 -30.81 12.32
CA GLY A 75 -16.14 -31.91 12.07
C GLY A 75 -15.83 -33.14 12.92
N LYS A 76 -16.84 -33.98 13.18
CA LYS A 76 -16.58 -35.33 13.66
C LYS A 76 -16.21 -36.16 12.43
N ARG A 77 -14.97 -36.65 12.37
CA ARG A 77 -14.72 -37.86 11.59
C ARG A 77 -15.42 -39.04 12.25
#